data_AF-A0A955WYM9-F1
#
_entry.id   AF-A0A955WYM9-F1
#
_cell.length_a   1.000
_cell.length_b   1.000
_cell.length_c   1.000
_cell.angle_alpha   90.00
_cell.angle_beta   90.00
_cell.angle_gamma   90.00
#
_symmetry.space_group_name_H-M   'P 1'
#
loop_
_entity.id
_entity.type
_entity.pdbx_description
1 polymer ?
#
loop_
_entity_poly.entity_id
_entity_poly.type
_entity_poly.pdbx_seq_one_letter_code
_entity_poly.pdbx_strand_id
1 'polypeptide(L)'
;MTDELAWRQYERGRRYELQGRNDEATAAYEAAVALDPGFPEAYFALARMIAGQGRHEAALPLLDRAVALRADVEILEWRAYVLGRLRRHEAALEDYRQVVEAGEGQARINLARMLLALRRYDEAEAELERAEDPSAEVLLEALPRYREFGEDESIEDQRAARYLFGRTVVLGGRGEGLKLRNRRFLLVTAPHVAVMVHRLQALARRAGWTFDGVAGDHAHHAPVADLVAQQLGLPRVSEPKAGQRVLLCSAVVDGNQEARRLRRPWLDGRCEVMHFALAFVPHEPPDAAEPDLIGVAARAAVPWYKVAEWSRLEADPEHQDGDWPGFRVTPPFVDPNRARVLGGLLEGVAERGEDRHCDEIVAWYSERHPQARAFRWGSEG
;
A
#
# COMPACT_ATOMS: atom_id res chain seq x y z
N MET A 1 43.13 -11.27 30.82
CA MET A 1 43.24 -9.80 31.01
C MET A 1 42.49 -9.04 29.93
N THR A 2 42.54 -9.50 28.67
CA THR A 2 41.76 -8.96 27.55
C THR A 2 40.26 -9.04 27.75
N ASP A 3 39.76 -10.15 28.31
CA ASP A 3 38.32 -10.41 28.47
C ASP A 3 37.69 -9.47 29.51
N GLU A 4 38.38 -9.21 30.62
CA GLU A 4 37.94 -8.24 31.64
C GLU A 4 37.91 -6.82 31.06
N LEU A 5 38.87 -6.47 30.20
CA LEU A 5 38.91 -5.18 29.53
C LEU A 5 37.78 -5.06 28.49
N ALA A 6 37.48 -6.14 27.76
CA ALA A 6 36.35 -6.20 26.83
C ALA A 6 35.02 -6.00 27.56
N TRP A 7 34.81 -6.68 28.69
CA TRP A 7 33.64 -6.49 29.53
C TRP A 7 33.50 -5.04 30.03
N ARG A 8 34.61 -4.41 30.45
CA ARG A 8 34.59 -2.99 30.86
C ARG A 8 34.21 -2.06 29.71
N GLN A 9 34.68 -2.31 28.49
CA GLN A 9 34.30 -1.52 27.33
C GLN A 9 32.81 -1.73 26.98
N TYR A 10 32.33 -2.97 27.05
CA TYR A 10 30.90 -3.28 26.86
C TYR A 10 30.00 -2.55 27.87
N GLU A 11 30.34 -2.60 29.16
CA GLU A 11 29.61 -1.89 30.22
C GLU A 11 29.68 -0.36 30.05
N ARG A 12 30.81 0.15 29.56
CA ARG A 12 30.93 1.57 29.19
C ARG A 12 30.00 1.93 28.02
N GLY A 13 29.92 1.07 27.01
CA GLY A 13 29.00 1.22 25.89
C GLY A 13 27.54 1.28 26.35
N ARG A 14 27.13 0.36 27.21
CA ARG A 14 25.76 0.35 27.81
C ARG A 14 25.43 1.64 28.55
N ARG A 15 26.40 2.19 29.30
CA ARG A 15 26.20 3.47 30.00
C ARG A 15 26.03 4.65 29.04
N TYR A 16 26.77 4.67 27.94
CA TYR A 16 26.58 5.71 26.91
C TYR A 16 25.24 5.56 26.20
N GLU A 17 24.82 4.32 25.88
CA GLU A 17 23.51 4.05 25.29
C GLU A 17 22.38 4.58 26.19
N LEU A 18 22.43 4.30 27.49
CA LEU A 18 21.44 4.82 28.47
C LEU A 18 21.41 6.36 28.55
N GLN A 19 22.47 7.04 28.11
CA GLN A 19 22.56 8.50 28.05
C GLN A 19 22.16 9.06 26.67
N GLY A 20 21.79 8.21 25.71
CA GLY A 20 21.52 8.61 24.32
C GLY A 20 22.77 8.99 23.52
N ARG A 21 23.96 8.65 24.03
CA ARG A 21 25.26 8.96 23.43
C ARG A 21 25.69 7.83 22.48
N ASN A 22 24.99 7.75 21.35
CA ASN A 22 25.06 6.58 20.45
C ASN A 22 26.44 6.39 19.79
N ASP A 23 27.15 7.48 19.47
CA ASP A 23 28.47 7.39 18.84
C ASP A 23 29.51 6.84 19.83
N GLU A 24 29.50 7.32 21.07
CA GLU A 24 30.38 6.82 22.11
C GLU A 24 30.02 5.39 22.55
N ALA A 25 28.74 5.04 22.54
CA ALA A 25 28.30 3.66 22.77
C ALA A 25 28.86 2.72 21.70
N THR A 26 28.70 3.10 20.42
CA THR A 26 29.21 2.34 19.27
C THR A 26 30.72 2.14 19.37
N ALA A 27 31.49 3.21 19.62
CA ALA A 27 32.94 3.12 19.76
C ALA A 27 33.38 2.21 20.92
N ALA A 28 32.64 2.23 22.04
CA ALA A 28 32.92 1.36 23.17
C ALA A 28 32.60 -0.12 22.86
N TYR A 29 31.51 -0.40 22.13
CA TYR A 29 31.21 -1.76 21.70
C TYR A 29 32.20 -2.28 20.64
N GLU A 30 32.65 -1.45 19.71
CA GLU A 30 33.73 -1.79 18.76
C GLU A 30 35.02 -2.17 19.50
N ALA A 31 35.38 -1.40 20.54
CA ALA A 31 36.52 -1.72 21.39
C ALA A 31 36.34 -3.04 22.12
N ALA A 32 35.13 -3.35 22.62
CA ALA A 32 34.83 -4.62 23.27
C ALA A 32 35.00 -5.81 22.30
N VAL A 33 34.46 -5.70 21.09
CA VAL A 33 34.59 -6.71 20.02
C VAL A 33 36.05 -6.91 19.60
N ALA A 34 36.84 -5.84 19.52
CA ALA A 34 38.26 -5.93 19.16
C ALA A 34 39.11 -6.58 20.26
N LEU A 35 38.73 -6.39 21.53
CA LEU A 35 39.42 -6.96 22.68
C LEU A 35 39.08 -8.44 22.90
N ASP A 36 37.83 -8.83 22.63
CA ASP A 36 37.36 -10.21 22.75
C ASP A 36 36.47 -10.61 21.56
N PRO A 37 37.04 -11.29 20.54
CA PRO A 37 36.28 -11.82 19.41
C PRO A 37 35.32 -12.98 19.75
N GLY A 38 35.29 -13.43 21.00
CA GLY A 38 34.41 -14.46 21.55
C GLY A 38 33.25 -13.90 22.38
N PHE A 39 33.01 -12.59 22.36
CA PHE A 39 32.04 -11.91 23.23
C PHE A 39 30.70 -11.60 22.51
N PRO A 40 29.70 -12.51 22.55
CA PRO A 40 28.47 -12.37 21.77
C PRO A 40 27.66 -11.11 22.12
N GLU A 41 27.61 -10.72 23.39
CA GLU A 41 26.86 -9.54 23.84
C GLU A 41 27.40 -8.24 23.22
N ALA A 42 28.72 -8.14 23.05
CA ALA A 42 29.35 -6.98 22.43
C ALA A 42 29.03 -6.91 20.92
N TYR A 43 29.09 -8.05 20.22
CA TYR A 43 28.66 -8.14 18.81
C TYR A 43 27.19 -7.77 18.64
N PHE A 44 26.32 -8.32 19.48
CA PHE A 44 24.89 -8.06 19.45
C PHE A 44 24.58 -6.58 19.69
N ALA A 45 25.13 -5.98 20.76
CA ALA A 45 24.90 -4.57 21.08
C ALA A 45 25.39 -3.63 19.97
N LEU A 46 26.58 -3.90 19.41
CA LEU A 46 27.10 -3.15 18.28
C LEU A 46 26.18 -3.26 17.05
N ALA A 47 25.74 -4.47 16.72
CA ALA A 47 24.87 -4.70 15.58
C ALA A 47 23.52 -4.00 15.73
N ARG A 48 22.92 -4.05 16.92
CA ARG A 48 21.65 -3.38 17.24
C ARG A 48 21.75 -1.87 17.08
N MET A 49 22.86 -1.25 17.52
CA MET A 49 23.13 0.18 17.31
C MET A 49 23.24 0.53 15.83
N ILE A 50 24.00 -0.25 15.05
CA ILE A 50 24.19 -0.04 13.61
C ILE A 50 22.87 -0.24 12.83
N ALA A 51 22.08 -1.27 13.18
CA ALA A 51 20.77 -1.52 12.60
C ALA A 51 19.77 -0.40 12.93
N GLY A 52 19.83 0.15 14.14
CA GLY A 52 19.02 1.31 14.56
C GLY A 52 19.29 2.57 13.72
N GLN A 53 20.50 2.70 13.18
CA GLN A 53 20.86 3.76 12.22
C GLN A 53 20.43 3.45 10.77
N GLY A 54 19.74 2.32 10.54
CA GLY A 54 19.30 1.87 9.22
C GLY A 54 20.39 1.20 8.37
N ARG A 55 21.59 0.97 8.93
CA ARG A 55 22.74 0.36 8.22
C ARG A 55 22.69 -1.16 8.29
N HIS A 56 21.61 -1.75 7.78
CA HIS A 56 21.30 -3.18 7.90
C HIS A 56 22.38 -4.09 7.31
N GLU A 57 22.98 -3.71 6.17
CA GLU A 57 24.05 -4.46 5.52
C GLU A 57 25.32 -4.56 6.38
N ALA A 58 25.59 -3.53 7.19
CA ALA A 58 26.74 -3.51 8.10
C ALA A 58 26.44 -4.24 9.42
N ALA A 59 25.18 -4.26 9.86
CA ALA A 59 24.76 -4.95 11.07
C ALA A 59 24.74 -6.48 10.92
N LEU A 60 24.35 -6.99 9.74
CA LEU A 60 24.13 -8.42 9.55
C LEU A 60 25.36 -9.30 9.88
N PRO A 61 26.61 -8.99 9.43
CA PRO A 61 27.77 -9.82 9.76
C PRO A 61 28.08 -9.88 11.27
N LEU A 62 27.72 -8.83 12.02
CA LEU A 62 27.89 -8.78 13.47
C LEU A 62 26.85 -9.68 14.16
N LEU A 63 25.60 -9.67 13.69
CA LEU A 63 24.56 -10.59 14.16
C LEU A 63 24.89 -12.04 13.82
N ASP A 64 25.39 -12.31 12.61
CA ASP A 64 25.86 -13.65 12.23
C ASP A 64 26.97 -14.14 13.17
N ARG A 65 27.90 -13.25 13.53
CA ARG A 65 28.95 -13.58 14.50
C ARG A 65 28.40 -13.81 15.91
N ALA A 66 27.44 -13.00 16.35
CA ALA A 66 26.79 -13.16 17.64
C ALA A 66 26.05 -14.51 17.71
N VAL A 67 25.24 -14.86 16.72
CA VAL A 67 24.52 -16.15 16.63
C VAL A 67 25.49 -17.33 16.61
N ALA A 68 26.61 -17.22 15.87
CA ALA A 68 27.61 -18.29 15.81
C ALA A 68 28.31 -18.54 17.16
N LEU A 69 28.43 -17.51 18.00
CA LEU A 69 28.97 -17.62 19.36
C LEU A 69 27.90 -18.11 20.35
N ARG A 70 26.68 -17.56 20.25
CA ARG A 70 25.54 -17.89 21.10
C ARG A 70 24.23 -17.54 20.37
N ALA A 71 23.50 -18.57 19.97
CA ALA A 71 22.14 -18.41 19.48
C ALA A 71 21.19 -18.26 20.68
N ASP A 72 20.79 -17.03 20.97
CA ASP A 72 19.70 -16.75 21.89
C ASP A 72 18.50 -16.15 21.13
N VAL A 73 17.36 -16.12 21.80
CA VAL A 73 16.09 -15.62 21.25
C VAL A 73 16.21 -14.16 20.78
N GLU A 74 16.85 -13.29 21.57
CA GLU A 74 16.95 -11.86 21.28
C GLU A 74 17.83 -11.58 20.04
N ILE A 75 18.99 -12.22 19.95
CA ILE A 75 19.92 -12.12 18.82
C ILE A 75 19.25 -12.69 17.55
N LEU A 76 18.57 -13.84 17.66
CA LEU A 76 17.83 -14.41 16.53
C LEU A 76 16.73 -13.46 16.06
N GLU A 77 15.96 -12.86 16.96
CA GLU A 77 14.91 -11.91 16.60
C GLU A 77 15.47 -10.68 15.88
N TRP A 78 16.58 -10.11 16.36
CA TRP A 78 17.24 -8.99 15.70
C TRP A 78 17.87 -9.37 14.36
N ARG A 79 18.43 -10.57 14.24
CA ARG A 79 18.94 -11.07 12.95
C ARG A 79 17.82 -11.26 11.96
N ALA A 80 16.71 -11.88 12.37
CA ALA A 80 15.52 -12.05 11.56
C ALA A 80 14.98 -10.69 11.07
N TYR A 81 14.91 -9.70 11.97
CA TYR A 81 14.53 -8.33 11.63
C TYR A 81 15.45 -7.74 10.55
N VAL A 82 16.77 -7.78 10.76
CA VAL A 82 17.76 -7.24 9.80
C VAL A 82 17.68 -7.99 8.46
N LEU A 83 17.55 -9.32 8.47
CA LEU A 83 17.39 -10.14 7.27
C LEU A 83 16.12 -9.75 6.49
N GLY A 84 15.00 -9.54 7.18
CA GLY A 84 13.75 -9.06 6.57
C GLY A 84 13.91 -7.68 5.93
N ARG A 85 14.60 -6.74 6.61
CA ARG A 85 14.93 -5.42 6.04
C ARG A 85 15.81 -5.50 4.79
N LEU A 86 16.66 -6.52 4.73
CA LEU A 86 17.52 -6.83 3.58
C LEU A 86 16.84 -7.72 2.53
N ARG A 87 15.53 -8.00 2.68
CA ARG A 87 14.73 -8.85 1.77
C ARG A 87 15.25 -10.29 1.66
N ARG A 88 15.96 -10.77 2.69
CA ARG A 88 16.42 -12.16 2.82
C ARG A 88 15.39 -12.96 3.61
N HIS A 89 14.18 -13.03 3.06
CA HIS A 89 12.98 -13.47 3.77
C HIS A 89 13.04 -14.93 4.20
N GLU A 90 13.64 -15.82 3.41
CA GLU A 90 13.81 -17.24 3.76
C GLU A 90 14.70 -17.42 5.00
N ALA A 91 15.80 -16.66 5.09
CA ALA A 91 16.69 -16.73 6.24
C ALA A 91 16.04 -16.08 7.48
N ALA A 92 15.34 -14.96 7.30
CA ALA A 92 14.56 -14.34 8.39
C ALA A 92 13.47 -15.28 8.92
N LEU A 93 12.82 -16.02 8.03
CA LEU A 93 11.78 -16.99 8.38
C LEU A 93 12.33 -18.10 9.28
N GLU A 94 13.53 -18.60 9.01
CA GLU A 94 14.18 -19.62 9.83
C GLU A 94 14.42 -19.13 11.26
N ASP A 95 14.95 -17.91 11.41
CA ASP A 95 15.20 -17.32 12.73
C ASP A 95 13.90 -17.07 13.50
N TYR A 96 12.88 -16.49 12.86
CA TYR A 96 11.60 -16.25 13.51
C TYR A 96 10.90 -17.55 13.93
N ARG A 97 11.07 -18.66 13.20
CA ARG A 97 10.54 -19.96 13.63
C ARG A 97 11.20 -20.42 14.93
N GLN A 98 12.52 -20.31 15.03
CA GLN A 98 13.23 -20.68 16.26
C GLN A 98 12.80 -19.81 17.45
N VAL A 99 12.60 -18.51 17.22
CA VAL A 99 12.08 -17.59 18.26
C VAL A 99 10.68 -18.00 18.74
N VAL A 100 9.77 -18.31 17.81
CA VAL A 100 8.41 -18.77 18.14
C VAL A 100 8.42 -20.14 18.85
N GLU A 101 9.26 -21.07 18.42
CA GLU A 101 9.44 -22.38 19.06
C GLU A 101 9.98 -22.28 20.49
N ALA A 102 10.78 -21.25 20.79
CA ALA A 102 11.27 -20.95 22.13
C ALA A 102 10.20 -20.37 23.08
N GLY A 103 8.98 -20.14 22.58
CA GLY A 103 7.84 -19.67 23.38
C GLY A 103 7.52 -18.18 23.22
N GLU A 104 8.27 -17.43 22.40
CA GLU A 104 7.98 -16.03 22.13
C GLU A 104 6.88 -15.86 21.09
N GLY A 105 5.64 -16.14 21.50
CA GLY A 105 4.45 -16.06 20.63
C GLY A 105 4.25 -14.69 19.98
N GLN A 106 4.77 -13.62 20.59
CA GLN A 106 4.74 -12.26 20.04
C GLN A 106 5.47 -12.14 18.69
N ALA A 107 6.46 -13.01 18.42
CA ALA A 107 7.18 -13.02 17.15
C ALA A 107 6.36 -13.60 15.98
N ARG A 108 5.20 -14.24 16.24
CA ARG A 108 4.34 -14.83 15.19
C ARG A 108 3.89 -13.81 14.14
N ILE A 109 3.65 -12.55 14.52
CA ILE A 109 3.33 -11.49 13.56
C ILE A 109 4.46 -11.26 12.56
N ASN A 110 5.71 -11.23 13.05
CA ASN A 110 6.86 -11.01 12.19
C ASN A 110 7.16 -12.25 11.34
N LEU A 111 6.96 -13.45 11.90
CA LEU A 111 7.01 -14.70 11.15
C LEU A 111 6.00 -14.70 9.99
N ALA A 112 4.74 -14.34 10.28
CA ALA A 112 3.67 -14.24 9.29
C ALA A 112 4.01 -13.22 8.20
N ARG A 113 4.58 -12.05 8.55
CA ARG A 113 5.05 -11.07 7.55
C ARG A 113 6.10 -11.66 6.61
N MET A 114 7.04 -12.45 7.11
CA MET A 114 8.01 -13.13 6.23
C MET A 114 7.31 -14.16 5.32
N LEU A 115 6.35 -14.92 5.83
CA LEU A 115 5.55 -15.86 5.03
C LEU A 115 4.73 -15.15 3.95
N LEU A 116 4.13 -14.00 4.26
CA LEU A 116 3.41 -13.15 3.31
C LEU A 116 4.34 -12.64 2.21
N ALA A 117 5.53 -12.16 2.57
CA ALA A 117 6.54 -11.71 1.61
C ALA A 117 7.05 -12.85 0.71
N LEU A 118 7.04 -14.09 1.21
CA LEU A 118 7.36 -15.32 0.48
C LEU A 118 6.16 -15.93 -0.24
N ARG A 119 4.97 -15.33 -0.13
CA ARG A 119 3.72 -15.79 -0.75
C ARG A 119 3.22 -17.14 -0.24
N ARG A 120 3.63 -17.50 0.98
CA ARG A 120 3.22 -18.71 1.69
C ARG A 120 1.97 -18.39 2.52
N TYR A 121 0.89 -18.05 1.83
CA TYR A 121 -0.31 -17.45 2.43
C TYR A 121 -1.00 -18.36 3.45
N ASP A 122 -1.11 -19.65 3.15
CA ASP A 122 -1.79 -20.61 4.05
C ASP A 122 -1.00 -20.80 5.36
N GLU A 123 0.34 -20.78 5.27
CA GLU A 123 1.18 -20.80 6.46
C GLU A 123 1.11 -19.48 7.23
N ALA A 124 1.05 -18.34 6.52
CA ALA A 124 0.88 -17.04 7.16
C ALA A 124 -0.44 -16.97 7.93
N GLU A 125 -1.55 -17.44 7.34
CA GLU A 125 -2.87 -17.52 7.98
C GLU A 125 -2.82 -18.31 9.28
N ALA A 126 -2.24 -19.51 9.23
CA ALA A 126 -2.06 -20.38 10.37
C ALA A 126 -1.26 -19.73 11.51
N GLU A 127 -0.22 -18.93 11.20
CA GLU A 127 0.55 -18.22 12.22
C GLU A 127 -0.20 -17.02 12.80
N LEU A 128 -0.97 -16.30 11.97
CA LEU A 128 -1.77 -15.17 12.40
C LEU A 128 -2.94 -15.59 13.30
N GLU A 129 -3.62 -16.71 13.01
CA GLU A 129 -4.69 -17.26 13.85
C GLU A 129 -4.20 -17.65 15.25
N ARG A 130 -2.89 -17.92 15.40
CA ARG A 130 -2.25 -18.28 16.67
C ARG A 130 -1.56 -17.10 17.35
N ALA A 131 -1.53 -15.93 16.72
CA ALA A 131 -0.94 -14.72 17.31
C ALA A 131 -1.93 -14.07 18.29
N GLU A 132 -1.43 -13.67 19.45
CA GLU A 132 -2.20 -12.94 20.47
C GLU A 132 -2.19 -11.41 20.23
N ASP A 133 -1.36 -10.94 19.29
CA ASP A 133 -1.21 -9.52 18.96
C ASP A 133 -2.42 -9.01 18.14
N PRO A 134 -3.07 -7.89 18.53
CA PRO A 134 -4.22 -7.33 17.81
C PRO A 134 -3.97 -7.00 16.33
N SER A 135 -2.72 -6.78 15.92
CA SER A 135 -2.37 -6.59 14.50
C SER A 135 -2.51 -7.88 13.67
N ALA A 136 -2.68 -9.05 14.31
CA ALA A 136 -2.99 -10.30 13.63
C ALA A 136 -4.30 -10.22 12.85
N GLU A 137 -5.35 -9.68 13.48
CA GLU A 137 -6.68 -9.50 12.87
C GLU A 137 -6.56 -8.67 11.59
N VAL A 138 -5.84 -7.56 11.67
CA VAL A 138 -5.57 -6.68 10.53
C VAL A 138 -4.88 -7.43 9.37
N LEU A 139 -3.91 -8.29 9.66
CA LEU A 139 -3.22 -9.08 8.63
C LEU A 139 -4.09 -10.23 8.07
N LEU A 140 -4.92 -10.88 8.90
CA LEU A 140 -5.89 -11.88 8.46
C LEU A 140 -6.91 -11.26 7.50
N GLU A 141 -7.41 -10.07 7.81
CA GLU A 141 -8.34 -9.35 6.94
C GLU A 141 -7.70 -8.98 5.59
N ALA A 142 -6.39 -8.71 5.57
CA ALA A 142 -5.64 -8.39 4.36
C ALA A 142 -5.23 -9.64 3.54
N LEU A 143 -5.28 -10.84 4.10
CA LEU A 143 -4.71 -12.04 3.47
C LEU A 143 -5.29 -12.38 2.08
N PRO A 144 -6.60 -12.23 1.80
CA PRO A 144 -7.13 -12.42 0.45
C PRO A 144 -6.49 -11.48 -0.57
N ARG A 145 -6.09 -10.26 -0.16
CA ARG A 145 -5.39 -9.30 -1.05
C ARG A 145 -3.94 -9.69 -1.29
N TYR A 146 -3.28 -10.24 -0.28
CA TYR A 146 -1.96 -10.82 -0.47
C TYR A 146 -1.99 -11.95 -1.51
N ARG A 147 -3.03 -12.81 -1.49
CA ARG A 147 -3.24 -13.88 -2.47
C ARG A 147 -3.50 -13.33 -3.89
N GLU A 148 -4.37 -12.32 -4.00
CA GLU A 148 -4.72 -11.68 -5.28
C GLU A 148 -3.50 -11.03 -5.98
N PHE A 149 -2.63 -10.34 -5.23
CA PHE A 149 -1.52 -9.57 -5.79
C PHE A 149 -0.15 -10.25 -5.70
N GLY A 150 -0.12 -11.55 -5.39
CA GLY A 150 1.11 -12.29 -5.13
C GLY A 150 2.13 -12.31 -6.27
N GLU A 151 1.73 -12.09 -7.51
CA GLU A 151 2.68 -12.16 -8.64
C GLU A 151 3.63 -10.94 -8.75
N ASP A 152 3.40 -9.84 -8.02
CA ASP A 152 4.21 -8.62 -8.10
C ASP A 152 5.25 -8.51 -6.95
N GLU A 153 6.50 -8.84 -7.24
CA GLU A 153 7.66 -8.75 -6.31
C GLU A 153 7.93 -7.34 -5.75
N SER A 154 7.31 -6.30 -6.32
CA SER A 154 7.52 -4.89 -5.94
C SER A 154 6.56 -4.38 -4.84
N ILE A 155 5.70 -5.25 -4.31
CA ILE A 155 4.80 -4.92 -3.21
C ILE A 155 5.60 -4.99 -1.90
N GLU A 156 6.13 -3.86 -1.46
CA GLU A 156 6.58 -3.69 -0.07
C GLU A 156 5.40 -4.03 0.88
N ASP A 157 5.65 -4.75 1.97
CA ASP A 157 4.67 -5.18 2.99
C ASP A 157 3.69 -4.07 3.45
N GLN A 158 4.11 -2.81 3.37
CA GLN A 158 3.27 -1.65 3.68
C GLN A 158 2.13 -1.41 2.67
N ARG A 159 2.17 -2.02 1.47
CA ARG A 159 1.16 -1.81 0.43
C ARG A 159 -0.04 -2.72 0.57
N ALA A 160 0.11 -3.95 1.06
CA ALA A 160 -1.03 -4.79 1.42
C ALA A 160 -1.82 -4.17 2.59
N ALA A 161 -1.11 -3.54 3.53
CA ALA A 161 -1.72 -2.68 4.54
C ALA A 161 -2.41 -1.43 3.95
N ARG A 162 -1.97 -0.94 2.78
CA ARG A 162 -2.68 0.10 2.01
C ARG A 162 -3.92 -0.42 1.26
N TYR A 163 -4.32 -1.67 1.42
CA TYR A 163 -5.64 -2.15 1.01
C TYR A 163 -6.61 -2.22 2.21
N LEU A 164 -6.15 -1.87 3.42
CA LEU A 164 -6.94 -1.82 4.67
C LEU A 164 -7.77 -0.53 4.84
N PHE A 165 -8.03 0.23 3.78
CA PHE A 165 -8.79 1.49 3.89
C PHE A 165 -10.28 1.25 3.99
N GLY A 166 -10.72 0.72 5.14
CA GLY A 166 -12.13 0.61 5.52
C GLY A 166 -13.04 0.21 4.36
N ARG A 167 -13.77 1.19 3.83
CA ARG A 167 -14.81 1.09 2.80
C ARG A 167 -14.29 1.11 1.35
N THR A 168 -13.00 0.91 1.12
CA THR A 168 -12.36 1.05 -0.20
C THR A 168 -12.17 -0.28 -0.92
N VAL A 169 -12.62 -0.36 -2.18
CA VAL A 169 -12.26 -1.40 -3.14
C VAL A 169 -11.13 -0.91 -4.04
N VAL A 170 -10.02 -1.65 -4.07
CA VAL A 170 -8.94 -1.35 -5.00
C VAL A 170 -9.06 -2.21 -6.26
N LEU A 171 -9.07 -1.57 -7.42
CA LEU A 171 -9.24 -2.18 -8.73
C LEU A 171 -7.92 -2.50 -9.44
N GLY A 172 -6.76 -2.39 -8.78
CA GLY A 172 -5.52 -2.86 -9.40
C GLY A 172 -4.23 -2.28 -8.86
N GLY A 173 -3.15 -3.01 -9.13
CA GLY A 173 -1.77 -2.68 -8.80
C GLY A 173 -0.86 -2.55 -10.03
N ARG A 174 0.46 -2.50 -9.81
CA ARG A 174 1.45 -2.43 -10.90
C ARG A 174 1.47 -3.79 -11.64
N GLY A 175 1.56 -3.77 -12.97
CA GLY A 175 1.68 -5.00 -13.77
C GLY A 175 0.39 -5.47 -14.45
N GLU A 176 -0.78 -5.08 -13.94
CA GLU A 176 -2.09 -5.48 -14.50
C GLU A 176 -2.59 -4.54 -15.62
N GLY A 177 -1.67 -4.17 -16.52
CA GLY A 177 -1.91 -3.12 -17.52
C GLY A 177 -1.67 -1.70 -17.01
N LEU A 178 -1.40 -1.51 -15.70
CA LEU A 178 -0.95 -0.25 -15.11
C LEU A 178 0.59 -0.20 -15.05
N LYS A 179 1.20 0.63 -15.90
CA LYS A 179 2.66 0.86 -15.89
C LYS A 179 3.00 2.08 -15.04
N LEU A 180 3.46 1.83 -13.81
CA LEU A 180 4.08 2.86 -12.96
C LEU A 180 5.44 3.25 -13.55
N ARG A 181 5.50 4.42 -14.21
CA ARG A 181 6.78 5.05 -14.55
C ARG A 181 7.31 5.76 -13.31
N ASN A 182 8.30 5.12 -12.68
CA ASN A 182 9.06 5.60 -11.52
C ASN A 182 8.37 5.38 -10.16
N ARG A 183 9.15 4.96 -9.16
CA ARG A 183 8.69 4.45 -7.83
C ARG A 183 7.81 5.42 -7.02
N ARG A 184 7.63 6.67 -7.49
CA ARG A 184 6.93 7.75 -6.80
C ARG A 184 5.60 8.17 -7.44
N PHE A 185 5.35 7.95 -8.73
CA PHE A 185 4.18 8.51 -9.43
C PHE A 185 3.42 7.49 -10.29
N LEU A 186 2.08 7.50 -10.20
CA LEU A 186 1.17 6.87 -11.14
C LEU A 186 0.77 7.89 -12.21
N LEU A 187 1.27 7.70 -13.43
CA LEU A 187 0.80 8.44 -14.59
C LEU A 187 -0.47 7.76 -15.10
N VAL A 188 -1.64 8.39 -14.97
CA VAL A 188 -2.87 7.81 -15.55
C VAL A 188 -2.86 8.08 -17.05
N THR A 189 -2.92 7.01 -17.87
CA THR A 189 -2.93 7.08 -19.34
C THR A 189 -4.27 6.57 -19.86
N ALA A 190 -4.57 6.79 -21.14
CA ALA A 190 -5.81 6.27 -21.74
C ALA A 190 -5.96 4.74 -21.58
N PRO A 191 -4.92 3.91 -21.81
CA PRO A 191 -4.97 2.49 -21.47
C PRO A 191 -5.29 2.23 -20.00
N HIS A 192 -4.71 2.99 -19.07
CA HIS A 192 -4.97 2.83 -17.64
C HIS A 192 -6.44 3.09 -17.29
N VAL A 193 -7.02 4.19 -17.81
CA VAL A 193 -8.44 4.50 -17.65
C VAL A 193 -9.31 3.37 -18.19
N ALA A 194 -8.95 2.81 -19.35
CA ALA A 194 -9.68 1.69 -19.93
C ALA A 194 -9.65 0.42 -19.05
N VAL A 195 -8.51 0.06 -18.40
CA VAL A 195 -8.52 -1.08 -17.45
C VAL A 195 -9.45 -0.80 -16.30
N MET A 196 -9.36 0.39 -15.74
CA MET A 196 -10.10 0.71 -14.53
C MET A 196 -11.61 0.73 -14.76
N VAL A 197 -12.06 1.31 -15.88
CA VAL A 197 -13.48 1.30 -16.24
C VAL A 197 -13.96 -0.11 -16.56
N HIS A 198 -13.17 -0.92 -17.28
CA HIS A 198 -13.50 -2.32 -17.53
C HIS A 198 -13.67 -3.10 -16.21
N ARG A 199 -12.73 -2.93 -15.27
CA ARG A 199 -12.79 -3.58 -13.95
C ARG A 199 -13.96 -3.13 -13.12
N LEU A 200 -14.26 -1.83 -13.12
CA LEU A 200 -15.44 -1.29 -12.47
C LEU A 200 -16.72 -1.91 -13.05
N GLN A 201 -16.83 -2.04 -14.38
CA GLN A 201 -17.98 -2.67 -15.02
C GLN A 201 -18.11 -4.14 -14.64
N ALA A 202 -17.01 -4.90 -14.68
CA ALA A 202 -17.00 -6.32 -14.31
C ALA A 202 -17.38 -6.51 -12.83
N LEU A 203 -16.84 -5.66 -11.95
CA LEU A 203 -17.13 -5.66 -10.53
C LEU A 203 -18.60 -5.30 -10.26
N ALA A 204 -19.10 -4.22 -10.86
CA ALA A 204 -20.49 -3.79 -10.69
C ALA A 204 -21.49 -4.87 -11.15
N ARG A 205 -21.20 -5.57 -12.26
CA ARG A 205 -22.02 -6.70 -12.73
C ARG A 205 -22.04 -7.85 -11.73
N ARG A 206 -20.89 -8.28 -11.23
CA ARG A 206 -20.78 -9.39 -10.26
C ARG A 206 -21.38 -9.06 -8.90
N ALA A 207 -21.19 -7.82 -8.44
CA ALA A 207 -21.75 -7.35 -7.18
C ALA A 207 -23.26 -7.05 -7.27
N GLY A 208 -23.81 -6.96 -8.48
CA GLY A 208 -25.21 -6.57 -8.71
C GLY A 208 -25.48 -5.10 -8.38
N TRP A 209 -24.47 -4.23 -8.47
CA TRP A 209 -24.63 -2.81 -8.20
C TRP A 209 -25.46 -2.11 -9.27
N THR A 210 -26.35 -1.22 -8.84
CA THR A 210 -27.05 -0.29 -9.76
C THR A 210 -26.97 1.13 -9.29
N PHE A 211 -26.97 2.02 -10.28
CA PHE A 211 -26.87 3.46 -10.10
C PHE A 211 -27.95 4.11 -10.98
N ASP A 212 -28.54 5.19 -10.50
CA ASP A 212 -29.54 5.99 -11.24
C ASP A 212 -28.86 7.00 -12.18
N GLY A 213 -27.55 7.22 -12.00
CA GLY A 213 -26.74 8.01 -12.91
C GLY A 213 -25.30 8.20 -12.44
N VAL A 214 -24.51 8.83 -13.31
CA VAL A 214 -23.08 9.09 -13.09
C VAL A 214 -22.83 10.58 -12.96
N ALA A 215 -22.14 10.94 -11.89
CA ALA A 215 -21.70 12.29 -11.61
C ALA A 215 -20.20 12.45 -11.85
N GLY A 216 -19.77 13.68 -12.11
CA GLY A 216 -18.36 14.04 -12.18
C GLY A 216 -18.25 15.54 -12.00
N ASP A 217 -17.61 15.97 -10.91
CA ASP A 217 -17.50 17.38 -10.57
C ASP A 217 -16.47 18.07 -11.47
N HIS A 218 -16.82 19.23 -12.03
CA HIS A 218 -15.97 20.03 -12.91
C HIS A 218 -15.45 19.40 -14.22
N ALA A 219 -14.86 20.25 -15.07
CA ALA A 219 -14.42 19.91 -16.43
C ALA A 219 -13.38 18.78 -16.52
N HIS A 220 -12.66 18.50 -15.43
CA HIS A 220 -11.55 17.55 -15.39
C HIS A 220 -11.97 16.11 -15.01
N HIS A 221 -13.14 15.93 -14.38
CA HIS A 221 -13.73 14.60 -14.14
C HIS A 221 -14.73 14.21 -15.24
N ALA A 222 -15.26 15.21 -15.96
CA ALA A 222 -16.31 15.02 -16.96
C ALA A 222 -16.01 13.90 -17.98
N PRO A 223 -14.81 13.78 -18.61
CA PRO A 223 -14.62 12.75 -19.62
C PRO A 223 -14.61 11.32 -19.05
N VAL A 224 -14.15 11.16 -17.81
CA VAL A 224 -14.17 9.87 -17.10
C VAL A 224 -15.61 9.50 -16.76
N ALA A 225 -16.35 10.45 -16.23
CA ALA A 225 -17.76 10.28 -15.93
C ALA A 225 -18.61 10.04 -17.19
N ASP A 226 -18.26 10.65 -18.33
CA ASP A 226 -18.93 10.41 -19.63
C ASP A 226 -18.63 8.99 -20.14
N LEU A 227 -17.37 8.57 -20.06
CA LEU A 227 -16.97 7.21 -20.41
C LEU A 227 -17.69 6.18 -19.53
N VAL A 228 -17.68 6.36 -18.20
CA VAL A 228 -18.34 5.45 -17.26
C VAL A 228 -19.86 5.45 -17.48
N ALA A 229 -20.48 6.60 -17.69
CA ALA A 229 -21.91 6.72 -18.02
C ALA A 229 -22.25 5.93 -19.29
N GLN A 230 -21.47 6.10 -20.36
CA GLN A 230 -21.67 5.37 -21.61
C GLN A 230 -21.46 3.86 -21.44
N GLN A 231 -20.43 3.46 -20.70
CA GLN A 231 -20.06 2.07 -20.46
C GLN A 231 -21.04 1.32 -19.55
N LEU A 232 -21.75 2.03 -18.67
CA LEU A 232 -22.79 1.45 -17.82
C LEU A 232 -24.21 1.68 -18.37
N GLY A 233 -24.37 2.44 -19.46
CA GLY A 233 -25.68 2.79 -20.01
C GLY A 233 -26.50 3.73 -19.11
N LEU A 234 -25.83 4.64 -18.41
CA LEU A 234 -26.42 5.49 -17.38
C LEU A 234 -26.43 6.98 -17.79
N PRO A 235 -27.41 7.77 -17.32
CA PRO A 235 -27.44 9.20 -17.59
C PRO A 235 -26.40 9.96 -16.75
N ARG A 236 -25.97 11.12 -17.26
CA ARG A 236 -25.19 12.09 -16.47
C ARG A 236 -26.09 12.81 -15.48
N VAL A 237 -25.62 12.93 -14.24
CA VAL A 237 -26.30 13.70 -13.18
C VAL A 237 -25.50 14.98 -12.95
N SER A 238 -26.14 16.13 -13.16
CA SER A 238 -25.60 17.45 -12.81
C SER A 238 -26.13 17.97 -11.48
N GLU A 239 -27.35 17.55 -11.11
CA GLU A 239 -28.00 17.94 -9.86
C GLU A 239 -28.57 16.69 -9.16
N PRO A 240 -28.14 16.38 -7.93
CA PRO A 240 -28.61 15.22 -7.18
C PRO A 240 -30.08 15.38 -6.74
N LYS A 241 -30.90 14.34 -6.93
CA LYS A 241 -32.25 14.27 -6.36
C LYS A 241 -32.28 13.32 -5.15
N ALA A 242 -33.01 13.71 -4.10
CA ALA A 242 -33.14 12.90 -2.91
C ALA A 242 -33.54 11.44 -3.21
N GLY A 243 -32.83 10.48 -2.61
CA GLY A 243 -33.03 9.05 -2.81
C GLY A 243 -32.38 8.46 -4.06
N GLN A 244 -31.73 9.25 -4.92
CA GLN A 244 -30.96 8.73 -6.05
C GLN A 244 -29.65 8.07 -5.58
N ARG A 245 -29.25 7.01 -6.28
CA ARG A 245 -27.96 6.34 -6.19
C ARG A 245 -27.04 6.84 -7.30
N VAL A 246 -25.98 7.54 -6.93
CA VAL A 246 -25.09 8.21 -7.88
C VAL A 246 -23.69 7.60 -7.80
N LEU A 247 -23.13 7.27 -8.95
CA LEU A 247 -21.71 6.93 -9.08
C LEU A 247 -20.91 8.21 -9.34
N LEU A 248 -20.23 8.72 -8.31
CA LEU A 248 -19.39 9.91 -8.42
C LEU A 248 -18.02 9.53 -8.96
N CYS A 249 -17.66 9.99 -10.16
CA CYS A 249 -16.37 9.71 -10.76
C CYS A 249 -15.41 10.90 -10.56
N SER A 250 -14.21 10.63 -10.07
CA SER A 250 -13.12 11.62 -10.00
C SER A 250 -11.83 11.08 -10.60
N ALA A 251 -10.97 12.03 -11.00
CA ALA A 251 -9.65 11.76 -11.56
C ALA A 251 -8.59 12.25 -10.58
N VAL A 252 -7.95 11.30 -9.89
CA VAL A 252 -6.98 11.53 -8.80
C VAL A 252 -7.61 12.23 -7.60
N VAL A 253 -7.47 11.63 -6.42
CA VAL A 253 -7.78 12.28 -5.14
C VAL A 253 -6.61 12.10 -4.18
N ASP A 254 -6.20 13.19 -3.54
CA ASP A 254 -5.19 13.23 -2.50
C ASP A 254 -5.87 13.02 -1.16
N GLY A 255 -6.01 11.75 -0.77
CA GLY A 255 -6.59 11.39 0.51
C GLY A 255 -8.10 11.20 0.51
N ASN A 256 -8.53 10.51 1.55
CA ASN A 256 -9.94 10.33 1.88
C ASN A 256 -10.61 11.65 2.29
N GLN A 257 -9.85 12.65 2.75
CA GLN A 257 -10.39 13.98 3.06
C GLN A 257 -10.83 14.72 1.80
N GLU A 258 -10.06 14.65 0.71
CA GLU A 258 -10.48 15.25 -0.56
C GLU A 258 -11.70 14.51 -1.12
N ALA A 259 -11.71 13.18 -1.08
CA ALA A 259 -12.88 12.39 -1.46
C ALA A 259 -14.14 12.76 -0.65
N ARG A 260 -14.01 12.97 0.67
CA ARG A 260 -15.06 13.47 1.57
C ARG A 260 -15.58 14.87 1.18
N ARG A 261 -14.70 15.75 0.70
CA ARG A 261 -15.09 17.09 0.27
C ARG A 261 -15.86 17.03 -1.06
N LEU A 262 -15.36 16.26 -2.02
CA LEU A 262 -16.00 16.09 -3.34
C LEU A 262 -17.39 15.45 -3.24
N ARG A 263 -17.60 14.49 -2.31
CA ARG A 263 -18.92 13.86 -2.12
C ARG A 263 -19.94 14.75 -1.40
N ARG A 264 -19.49 15.76 -0.65
CA ARG A 264 -20.34 16.50 0.30
C ARG A 264 -21.56 17.17 -0.36
N PRO A 265 -21.43 17.88 -1.51
CA PRO A 265 -22.58 18.48 -2.18
C PRO A 265 -23.65 17.45 -2.58
N TRP A 266 -23.24 16.23 -2.90
CA TRP A 266 -24.12 15.14 -3.32
C TRP A 266 -24.89 14.54 -2.15
N LEU A 267 -24.24 14.43 -0.98
CA LEU A 267 -24.87 13.99 0.27
C LEU A 267 -25.87 15.02 0.81
N ASP A 268 -25.57 16.31 0.69
CA ASP A 268 -26.49 17.39 1.07
C ASP A 268 -27.79 17.32 0.23
N GLY A 269 -27.69 16.84 -1.01
CA GLY A 269 -28.83 16.51 -1.88
C GLY A 269 -29.62 15.26 -1.46
N ARG A 270 -29.25 14.60 -0.36
CA ARG A 270 -29.84 13.35 0.16
C ARG A 270 -29.78 12.18 -0.83
N CYS A 271 -28.68 12.08 -1.59
CA CYS A 271 -28.38 10.93 -2.44
C CYS A 271 -27.53 9.89 -1.73
N GLU A 272 -27.64 8.65 -2.18
CA GLU A 272 -26.66 7.59 -1.90
C GLU A 272 -25.53 7.70 -2.93
N VAL A 273 -24.27 7.70 -2.49
CA VAL A 273 -23.12 7.95 -3.36
C VAL A 273 -22.08 6.87 -3.17
N MET A 274 -21.67 6.26 -4.28
CA MET A 274 -20.46 5.44 -4.37
C MET A 274 -19.41 6.21 -5.17
N HIS A 275 -18.17 6.27 -4.70
CA HIS A 275 -17.13 7.10 -5.31
C HIS A 275 -16.18 6.22 -6.14
N PHE A 276 -16.12 6.43 -7.45
CA PHE A 276 -15.08 5.87 -8.32
C PHE A 276 -13.94 6.88 -8.55
N ALA A 277 -12.71 6.52 -8.21
CA ALA A 277 -11.52 7.35 -8.37
C ALA A 277 -10.47 6.67 -9.24
N LEU A 278 -9.98 7.36 -10.29
CA LEU A 278 -8.91 6.82 -11.15
C LEU A 278 -7.58 6.60 -10.41
N ALA A 279 -7.35 7.32 -9.33
CA ALA A 279 -6.26 7.07 -8.40
C ALA A 279 -6.61 7.73 -7.06
N PHE A 280 -6.15 7.15 -5.96
CA PHE A 280 -6.21 7.80 -4.67
C PHE A 280 -4.90 7.60 -3.90
N VAL A 281 -4.46 8.65 -3.21
CA VAL A 281 -3.41 8.56 -2.20
C VAL A 281 -4.12 8.34 -0.87
N PRO A 282 -3.93 7.23 -0.16
CA PRO A 282 -4.51 7.11 1.16
C PRO A 282 -3.72 7.91 2.21
N HIS A 283 -4.42 8.41 3.24
CA HIS A 283 -3.77 8.88 4.47
C HIS A 283 -3.81 7.79 5.53
N GLU A 284 -2.72 7.63 6.28
CA GLU A 284 -2.65 6.75 7.44
C GLU A 284 -2.70 7.60 8.73
N PRO A 285 -3.45 7.17 9.76
CA PRO A 285 -4.28 5.96 9.82
C PRO A 285 -5.66 6.13 9.13
N PRO A 286 -6.26 5.04 8.62
CA PRO A 286 -7.64 5.06 8.11
C PRO A 286 -8.65 5.45 9.19
N ASP A 287 -9.69 6.19 8.81
CA ASP A 287 -10.79 6.61 9.69
C ASP A 287 -12.11 5.93 9.26
N ALA A 288 -12.89 5.46 10.23
CA ALA A 288 -14.19 4.80 10.03
C ALA A 288 -15.20 5.61 9.19
N ALA A 289 -15.05 6.93 9.08
CA ALA A 289 -15.91 7.80 8.26
C ALA A 289 -15.53 7.87 6.76
N GLU A 290 -14.64 7.01 6.29
CA GLU A 290 -14.20 6.91 4.89
C GLU A 290 -15.36 6.59 3.92
N PRO A 291 -15.40 7.18 2.72
CA PRO A 291 -16.42 6.84 1.73
C PRO A 291 -16.24 5.42 1.22
N ASP A 292 -17.32 4.82 0.70
CA ASP A 292 -17.18 3.70 -0.22
C ASP A 292 -16.45 4.19 -1.48
N LEU A 293 -15.19 3.81 -1.62
CA LEU A 293 -14.30 4.25 -2.69
C LEU A 293 -13.90 3.07 -3.56
N ILE A 294 -13.95 3.23 -4.88
CA ILE A 294 -13.49 2.24 -5.84
C ILE A 294 -12.40 2.87 -6.69
N GLY A 295 -11.18 2.36 -6.66
CA GLY A 295 -10.09 3.02 -7.40
C GLY A 295 -8.75 2.32 -7.34
N VAL A 296 -7.68 3.02 -7.72
CA VAL A 296 -6.30 2.52 -7.64
C VAL A 296 -5.53 3.28 -6.57
N ALA A 297 -4.86 2.59 -5.65
CA ALA A 297 -4.03 3.24 -4.64
C ALA A 297 -2.66 3.64 -5.22
N ALA A 298 -2.28 4.91 -5.14
CA ALA A 298 -0.98 5.41 -5.59
C ALA A 298 -0.48 6.56 -4.71
N ARG A 299 0.82 6.58 -4.37
CA ARG A 299 1.43 7.60 -3.48
C ARG A 299 1.44 9.02 -4.06
N ALA A 300 1.46 9.12 -5.38
CA ALA A 300 1.22 10.36 -6.11
C ALA A 300 0.68 9.96 -7.48
N ALA A 301 -0.34 10.65 -7.98
CA ALA A 301 -0.86 10.39 -9.32
C ALA A 301 -0.98 11.70 -10.10
N VAL A 302 -0.62 11.66 -11.38
CA VAL A 302 -0.77 12.80 -12.29
C VAL A 302 -2.06 12.58 -13.10
N PRO A 303 -3.01 13.52 -13.07
CA PRO A 303 -4.22 13.41 -13.86
C PRO A 303 -3.91 13.30 -15.35
N TRP A 304 -4.59 12.40 -16.04
CA TRP A 304 -4.37 12.09 -17.46
C TRP A 304 -4.55 13.31 -18.39
N TYR A 305 -5.38 14.30 -18.02
CA TYR A 305 -5.56 15.54 -18.78
C TYR A 305 -4.40 16.54 -18.63
N LYS A 306 -3.48 16.33 -17.67
CA LYS A 306 -2.25 17.11 -17.52
C LYS A 306 -1.07 16.50 -18.30
N VAL A 307 -1.31 15.43 -19.06
CA VAL A 307 -0.27 14.61 -19.69
C VAL A 307 -0.63 14.45 -21.17
N ALA A 308 0.03 15.22 -22.04
CA ALA A 308 0.01 14.91 -23.48
C ALA A 308 0.84 13.64 -23.74
N GLU A 309 0.69 13.02 -24.92
CA GLU A 309 1.54 11.90 -25.37
C GLU A 309 3.05 12.20 -25.30
N TRP A 310 3.43 13.49 -25.22
CA TRP A 310 4.80 13.99 -25.24
C TRP A 310 5.19 14.88 -24.06
N SER A 311 4.37 14.99 -23.01
CA SER A 311 4.74 15.75 -21.80
C SER A 311 5.89 15.09 -21.04
N ARG A 312 6.88 15.90 -20.62
CA ARG A 312 8.00 15.47 -19.76
C ARG A 312 7.85 16.04 -18.36
N LEU A 313 8.11 15.21 -17.34
CA LEU A 313 8.30 15.67 -15.96
C LEU A 313 9.78 16.03 -15.82
N GLU A 314 10.07 17.29 -15.55
CA GLU A 314 11.44 17.78 -15.31
C GLU A 314 11.57 18.25 -13.87
N ALA A 315 12.74 18.01 -13.26
CA ALA A 315 13.06 18.56 -11.95
C ALA A 315 13.02 20.09 -12.03
N ASP A 316 12.41 20.72 -11.03
CA ASP A 316 12.38 22.17 -10.86
C ASP A 316 13.61 22.60 -10.05
N PRO A 317 14.62 23.22 -10.68
CA PRO A 317 15.86 23.57 -10.01
C PRO A 317 15.72 24.73 -9.02
N GLU A 318 14.59 25.45 -9.00
CA GLU A 318 14.36 26.59 -8.11
C GLU A 318 13.61 26.22 -6.82
N HIS A 319 13.23 24.95 -6.64
CA HIS A 319 12.44 24.52 -5.49
C HIS A 319 13.31 24.23 -4.25
N GLN A 320 13.16 25.05 -3.21
CA GLN A 320 13.73 24.83 -1.88
C GLN A 320 12.60 24.54 -0.88
N ASP A 321 12.39 23.25 -0.61
CA ASP A 321 11.56 22.62 0.43
C ASP A 321 10.08 23.05 0.63
N GLY A 322 9.19 22.07 0.41
CA GLY A 322 7.78 22.01 0.78
C GLY A 322 7.22 20.61 0.52
N ASP A 323 5.99 20.30 0.97
CA ASP A 323 5.34 18.96 0.92
C ASP A 323 5.10 18.35 -0.49
N TRP A 324 5.65 18.93 -1.55
CA TRP A 324 5.58 18.41 -2.92
C TRP A 324 6.98 18.31 -3.54
N PRO A 325 7.31 17.23 -4.24
CA PRO A 325 8.62 17.13 -4.89
C PRO A 325 8.69 18.13 -6.07
N GLY A 326 9.75 18.94 -6.07
CA GLY A 326 10.05 19.98 -7.07
C GLY A 326 10.14 19.47 -8.50
N PHE A 327 9.00 19.32 -9.16
CA PHE A 327 8.89 18.98 -10.58
C PHE A 327 7.98 19.99 -11.27
N ARG A 328 8.39 20.41 -12.47
CA ARG A 328 7.59 21.26 -13.37
C ARG A 328 7.04 20.43 -14.53
N VAL A 329 5.80 20.70 -14.92
CA VAL A 329 5.17 20.15 -16.13
C VAL A 329 5.27 21.20 -17.23
N THR A 330 6.00 20.93 -18.31
CA THR A 330 6.18 21.88 -19.41
C THR A 330 5.20 21.62 -20.58
N PRO A 331 4.79 22.68 -21.32
CA PRO A 331 3.91 22.57 -22.48
C PRO A 331 4.51 21.75 -23.65
N PRO A 332 3.77 21.52 -24.77
CA PRO A 332 2.45 22.08 -25.06
C PRO A 332 1.27 21.49 -24.27
N PHE A 333 0.41 22.39 -23.81
CA PHE A 333 -0.99 22.11 -23.49
C PHE A 333 -1.73 21.80 -24.80
N VAL A 334 -2.49 20.71 -24.85
CA VAL A 334 -3.30 20.35 -26.03
C VAL A 334 -4.78 20.40 -25.70
N ASP A 335 -5.48 21.07 -26.61
CA ASP A 335 -6.91 21.04 -26.84
C ASP A 335 -7.46 19.60 -26.90
N PRO A 336 -8.25 19.15 -25.90
CA PRO A 336 -8.85 17.84 -25.92
C PRO A 336 -10.05 17.90 -26.84
N ASN A 337 -9.90 17.47 -28.09
CA ASN A 337 -11.08 17.08 -28.85
C ASN A 337 -11.73 15.89 -28.11
N ARG A 338 -12.71 16.19 -27.24
CA ARG A 338 -13.34 15.26 -26.29
C ARG A 338 -13.79 13.97 -26.98
N ALA A 339 -14.28 14.10 -28.21
CA ALA A 339 -14.72 12.97 -29.03
C ALA A 339 -13.57 12.02 -29.40
N ARG A 340 -12.38 12.55 -29.75
CA ARG A 340 -11.21 11.72 -30.13
C ARG A 340 -10.67 10.96 -28.92
N VAL A 341 -10.58 11.63 -27.76
CA VAL A 341 -10.12 11.01 -26.52
C VAL A 341 -11.10 9.92 -26.07
N LEU A 342 -12.40 10.22 -26.10
CA LEU A 342 -13.44 9.26 -25.76
C LEU A 342 -13.41 8.05 -26.70
N GLY A 343 -13.25 8.26 -28.00
CA GLY A 343 -13.12 7.17 -28.99
C GLY A 343 -12.02 6.17 -28.66
N GLY A 344 -10.78 6.64 -28.44
CA GLY A 344 -9.66 5.75 -28.10
C GLY A 344 -9.80 5.05 -26.75
N LEU A 345 -10.49 5.68 -25.78
CA LEU A 345 -10.82 5.04 -24.51
C LEU A 345 -11.84 3.92 -24.68
N LEU A 346 -12.88 4.14 -25.49
CA LEU A 346 -13.92 3.15 -25.77
C LEU A 346 -13.35 1.93 -26.49
N GLU A 347 -12.47 2.14 -27.47
CA GLU A 347 -11.74 1.07 -28.17
C GLU A 347 -10.93 0.23 -27.16
N GLY A 348 -10.14 0.89 -26.30
CA GLY A 348 -9.34 0.19 -25.30
C GLY A 348 -10.14 -0.52 -24.20
N VAL A 349 -11.40 -0.14 -23.95
CA VAL A 349 -12.31 -0.89 -23.06
C VAL A 349 -12.87 -2.12 -23.79
N ALA A 350 -13.27 -1.97 -25.06
CA ALA A 350 -13.83 -3.05 -25.86
C ALA A 350 -12.84 -4.20 -26.12
N GLU A 351 -11.54 -3.90 -26.18
CA GLU A 351 -10.46 -4.88 -26.34
C GLU A 351 -10.19 -5.75 -25.08
N ARG A 352 -10.80 -5.42 -23.93
CA ARG A 352 -10.55 -6.12 -22.66
C ARG A 352 -11.54 -7.25 -22.45
N GLY A 353 -11.01 -8.48 -22.35
CA GLY A 353 -11.77 -9.68 -21.95
C GLY A 353 -12.07 -9.71 -20.45
N GLU A 354 -12.70 -10.78 -19.98
CA GLU A 354 -13.11 -10.92 -18.57
C GLU A 354 -11.95 -10.83 -17.58
N ASP A 355 -12.14 -10.04 -16.51
CA ASP A 355 -11.23 -10.02 -15.37
C ASP A 355 -11.56 -11.18 -14.41
N ARG A 356 -10.57 -12.00 -14.04
CA ARG A 356 -10.78 -13.19 -13.19
C ARG A 356 -10.86 -12.88 -11.69
N HIS A 357 -10.39 -11.72 -11.25
CA HIS A 357 -10.24 -11.43 -9.82
C HIS A 357 -11.50 -10.82 -9.21
N CYS A 358 -12.47 -10.34 -10.00
CA CYS A 358 -13.55 -9.56 -9.38
C CYS A 358 -14.49 -10.38 -8.48
N ASP A 359 -14.65 -11.70 -8.68
CA ASP A 359 -15.51 -12.50 -7.78
C ASP A 359 -14.96 -12.54 -6.35
N GLU A 360 -13.63 -12.68 -6.22
CA GLU A 360 -12.93 -12.64 -4.94
C GLU A 360 -13.04 -11.25 -4.28
N ILE A 361 -12.87 -10.19 -5.09
CA ILE A 361 -13.04 -8.80 -4.64
C ILE A 361 -14.46 -8.57 -4.10
N VAL A 362 -15.49 -9.01 -4.84
CA VAL A 362 -16.89 -8.86 -4.43
C VAL A 362 -17.17 -9.63 -3.15
N ALA A 363 -16.71 -10.88 -3.04
CA ALA A 363 -16.93 -11.71 -1.86
C ALA A 363 -16.35 -11.05 -0.61
N TRP A 364 -15.06 -10.66 -0.67
CA TRP A 364 -14.36 -10.01 0.44
C TRP A 364 -14.99 -8.68 0.84
N TYR A 365 -15.32 -7.83 -0.14
CA TYR A 365 -15.88 -6.50 0.14
C TYR A 365 -17.30 -6.57 0.68
N SER A 366 -18.11 -7.48 0.12
CA SER A 366 -19.50 -7.69 0.53
C SER A 366 -19.64 -8.22 1.95
N GLU A 367 -18.70 -9.04 2.41
CA GLU A 367 -18.67 -9.55 3.78
C GLU A 367 -18.46 -8.42 4.80
N ARG A 368 -17.55 -7.48 4.48
CA ARG A 368 -17.17 -6.37 5.37
C ARG A 368 -18.11 -5.18 5.28
N HIS A 369 -18.74 -4.97 4.12
CA HIS A 369 -19.58 -3.81 3.83
C HIS A 369 -20.96 -4.23 3.32
N PRO A 370 -21.80 -4.86 4.18
CA PRO A 370 -23.13 -5.31 3.78
C PRO A 370 -24.02 -4.17 3.26
N GLN A 371 -23.77 -2.93 3.70
CA GLN A 371 -24.43 -1.73 3.17
C GLN A 371 -24.08 -1.41 1.73
N ALA A 372 -22.93 -1.83 1.21
CA ALA A 372 -22.61 -1.70 -0.21
C ALA A 372 -23.44 -2.67 -1.08
N ARG A 373 -24.02 -3.73 -0.50
CA ARG A 373 -25.07 -4.53 -1.15
C ARG A 373 -26.43 -3.83 -1.20
N ALA A 374 -26.61 -2.69 -0.51
CA ALA A 374 -27.82 -1.88 -0.64
C ALA A 374 -27.96 -1.26 -2.04
N PHE A 375 -26.84 -1.13 -2.77
CA PHE A 375 -26.85 -0.98 -4.23
C PHE A 375 -27.30 -2.30 -4.87
N ARG A 376 -28.60 -2.59 -4.83
CA ARG A 376 -29.20 -3.80 -5.41
C ARG A 376 -29.50 -3.61 -6.88
N TRP A 377 -29.51 -4.70 -7.65
CA TRP A 377 -30.19 -4.76 -8.93
C TRP A 377 -31.68 -4.44 -8.73
N GLY A 378 -32.17 -3.41 -9.41
CA GLY A 378 -33.59 -3.12 -9.46
C GLY A 378 -34.31 -4.28 -10.14
N SER A 379 -35.21 -4.94 -9.42
CA SER A 379 -36.23 -5.82 -10.00
C SER A 379 -37.60 -5.21 -9.77
N GLU A 380 -37.88 -4.05 -10.34
CA GLU A 380 -39.25 -3.58 -10.55
C GLU A 380 -39.31 -2.86 -11.91
N GLY A 381 -39.54 -3.67 -12.95
CA GLY A 381 -40.21 -3.28 -14.18
C GLY A 381 -41.50 -4.06 -14.27
#